data_AF-A0A7C8HZ79-F1
#
_entry.id   AF-A0A7C8HZ79-F1
#
_cell.length_a   1.000
_cell.length_b   1.000
_cell.length_c   1.000
_cell.angle_alpha   90.00
_cell.angle_beta   90.00
_cell.angle_gamma   90.00
#
_symmetry.space_group_name_H-M   'P 1'
#
loop_
_entity.id
_entity.type
_entity.pdbx_description
1 polymer ?
#
loop_
_entity_poly.entity_id
_entity_poly.type
_entity_poly.pdbx_seq_one_letter_code
_entity_poly.pdbx_strand_id
1 'polypeptide(L)'
;MALGTLLPFWPALVFTYLEPVSLILGFNAAFNSPSTFVTRQLPSTAASSLAPVLPGALILSYTLSNIFLVLAALAILCTVVTRDARVAKAYLLIIACGDLGHIYSSYKVMGPDVFWNFGGYNDMMWGNIGVSAFLHVNRVATLLGVFGRVGGRK
;
A
#
# COMPACT_ATOMS: atom_id res chain seq x y z
N MET A 1 -17.13 11.92 -13.52
CA MET A 1 -15.89 11.29 -14.06
C MET A 1 -14.78 12.33 -14.07
N ALA A 2 -13.57 11.94 -13.67
CA ALA A 2 -12.37 12.79 -13.64
C ALA A 2 -11.14 12.00 -14.06
N LEU A 3 -10.17 12.66 -14.71
CA LEU A 3 -8.90 12.05 -15.15
C LEU A 3 -9.08 10.75 -15.99
N GLY A 4 -10.16 10.65 -16.77
CA GLY A 4 -10.46 9.46 -17.58
C GLY A 4 -11.07 8.27 -16.81
N THR A 5 -11.29 8.40 -15.51
CA THR A 5 -11.77 7.34 -14.60
C THR A 5 -13.24 7.52 -14.18
N LEU A 6 -13.79 6.47 -13.55
CA LEU A 6 -15.11 6.50 -12.89
C LEU A 6 -15.11 7.17 -11.51
N LEU A 7 -13.92 7.46 -10.98
CA LEU A 7 -13.73 8.03 -9.67
C LEU A 7 -13.91 9.57 -9.71
N PRO A 8 -14.29 10.20 -8.58
CA PRO A 8 -14.14 11.64 -8.43
C PRO A 8 -12.67 12.05 -8.48
N PHE A 9 -12.40 13.35 -8.67
CA PHE A 9 -11.04 13.83 -8.95
C PHE A 9 -9.99 13.38 -7.93
N TRP A 10 -10.25 13.57 -6.63
CA TRP A 10 -9.28 13.23 -5.59
C TRP A 10 -9.03 11.71 -5.50
N PRO A 11 -10.05 10.84 -5.39
CA PRO A 11 -9.85 9.40 -5.43
C PRO A 11 -9.20 8.90 -6.73
N ALA A 12 -9.50 9.54 -7.88
CA ALA A 12 -8.84 9.22 -9.14
C ALA A 12 -7.34 9.52 -9.04
N LEU A 13 -6.95 10.70 -8.56
CA LEU A 13 -5.54 11.06 -8.40
C LEU A 13 -4.80 10.04 -7.50
N VAL A 14 -5.39 9.71 -6.36
CA VAL A 14 -4.78 8.83 -5.36
C VAL A 14 -4.69 7.39 -5.86
N PHE A 15 -5.81 6.77 -6.24
CA PHE A 15 -5.86 5.32 -6.51
C PHE A 15 -5.45 4.94 -7.94
N THR A 16 -5.53 5.87 -8.88
CA THR A 16 -5.16 5.59 -10.28
C THR A 16 -3.70 5.94 -10.58
N TYR A 17 -3.12 6.91 -9.87
CA TYR A 17 -1.77 7.39 -10.18
C TYR A 17 -0.81 7.22 -9.00
N LEU A 18 -1.12 7.82 -7.85
CA LEU A 18 -0.17 7.82 -6.73
C LEU A 18 0.03 6.42 -6.14
N GLU A 19 -1.04 5.64 -5.99
CA GLU A 19 -0.95 4.27 -5.49
C GLU A 19 -0.12 3.37 -6.43
N PRO A 20 -0.40 3.25 -7.74
CA PRO A 20 0.43 2.44 -8.63
C PRO A 20 1.90 2.86 -8.64
N VAL A 21 2.19 4.16 -8.61
CA VAL A 21 3.57 4.66 -8.51
C VAL A 21 4.21 4.22 -7.20
N SER A 22 3.51 4.34 -6.07
CA SER A 22 4.02 3.89 -4.77
C SER A 22 4.30 2.38 -4.74
N LEU A 23 3.45 1.56 -5.39
CA LEU A 23 3.65 0.12 -5.50
C LEU A 23 4.84 -0.24 -6.39
N ILE A 24 5.07 0.50 -7.48
CA ILE A 24 6.25 0.32 -8.33
C ILE A 24 7.54 0.71 -7.57
N LEU A 25 7.51 1.77 -6.77
CA LEU A 25 8.63 2.14 -5.89
C LEU A 25 8.88 1.06 -4.83
N GLY A 26 7.82 0.51 -4.23
CA GLY A 26 7.89 -0.63 -3.31
C GLY A 26 8.48 -1.88 -3.96
N PHE A 27 8.07 -2.19 -5.20
CA PHE A 27 8.67 -3.26 -6.00
C PHE A 27 10.17 -3.04 -6.18
N ASN A 28 10.57 -1.84 -6.61
CA ASN A 28 11.97 -1.52 -6.83
C ASN A 28 12.80 -1.70 -5.53
N ALA A 29 12.28 -1.23 -4.40
CA ALA A 29 12.95 -1.39 -3.10
C ALA A 29 13.08 -2.87 -2.68
N ALA A 30 12.00 -3.64 -2.81
CA ALA A 30 11.95 -5.06 -2.39
C ALA A 30 12.72 -6.01 -3.34
N PHE A 31 12.81 -5.68 -4.63
CA PHE A 31 13.45 -6.51 -5.65
C PHE A 31 14.95 -6.21 -5.81
N ASN A 32 15.32 -4.93 -5.93
CA ASN A 32 16.71 -4.54 -6.18
C ASN A 32 17.55 -4.47 -4.89
N SER A 33 16.92 -4.38 -3.72
CA SER A 33 17.62 -4.30 -2.42
C SER A 33 16.90 -5.10 -1.34
N PRO A 34 16.71 -6.42 -1.52
CA PRO A 34 15.87 -7.24 -0.64
C PRO A 34 16.39 -7.32 0.80
N SER A 35 17.70 -7.34 1.01
CA SER A 35 18.30 -7.36 2.36
C SER A 35 18.01 -6.08 3.13
N THR A 36 18.18 -4.93 2.48
CA THR A 36 17.83 -3.62 3.02
C THR A 36 16.32 -3.50 3.25
N PHE A 37 15.51 -3.97 2.31
CA PHE A 37 14.06 -3.95 2.43
C PHE A 37 13.58 -4.74 3.65
N VAL A 38 14.14 -5.93 3.90
CA VAL A 38 13.79 -6.78 5.05
C VAL A 38 14.26 -6.16 6.37
N THR A 39 15.50 -5.67 6.44
CA THR A 39 16.05 -5.15 7.70
C THR A 39 15.41 -3.83 8.13
N ARG A 40 14.99 -2.99 7.18
CA ARG A 40 14.35 -1.69 7.47
C ARG A 40 12.87 -1.79 7.83
N GLN A 41 12.27 -2.99 7.84
CA GLN A 41 10.91 -3.21 8.35
C GLN A 41 10.76 -2.87 9.84
N LEU A 42 11.86 -2.82 10.58
CA LEU A 42 11.92 -2.47 11.99
C LEU A 42 12.93 -1.31 12.21
N PRO A 43 12.89 -0.64 13.37
CA PRO A 43 13.93 0.31 13.74
C PRO A 43 15.32 -0.35 13.66
N SER A 44 16.25 0.29 12.95
CA SER A 44 17.61 -0.20 12.84
C SER A 44 18.29 -0.19 14.21
N THR A 45 18.67 -1.36 14.72
CA THR A 45 19.58 -1.46 15.87
C THR A 45 20.97 -1.88 15.38
N ALA A 46 22.02 -1.53 16.13
CA ALA A 46 23.39 -1.93 15.81
C ALA A 46 23.57 -3.46 15.68
N ALA A 47 22.75 -4.25 16.38
CA ALA A 47 22.73 -5.70 16.27
C ALA A 47 22.07 -6.18 14.97
N SER A 48 21.01 -5.49 14.51
CA SER A 48 20.29 -5.82 13.26
C SER A 48 21.14 -5.61 12.01
N SER A 49 22.10 -4.68 12.03
CA SER A 49 22.99 -4.39 10.89
C SER A 49 24.12 -5.39 10.70
N LEU A 50 24.41 -6.22 11.70
CA LEU A 50 25.53 -7.18 11.69
C LEU A 50 25.09 -8.61 11.38
N ALA A 51 23.80 -8.92 11.52
CA ALA A 51 23.27 -10.25 11.26
C ALA A 51 22.91 -10.45 9.78
N PRO A 52 23.30 -11.58 9.15
CA PRO A 52 22.89 -11.87 7.78
C PRO A 52 21.38 -12.13 7.72
N VAL A 53 20.73 -11.62 6.66
CA VAL A 53 19.31 -11.84 6.41
C VAL A 53 19.09 -13.31 6.02
N LEU A 54 18.14 -13.97 6.69
CA LEU A 54 17.81 -15.37 6.43
C LEU A 54 17.34 -15.56 4.96
N PRO A 55 17.77 -16.61 4.24
CA PRO A 55 17.35 -16.84 2.85
C PRO A 55 15.83 -16.87 2.66
N GLY A 56 15.08 -17.42 3.63
CA GLY A 56 13.62 -17.41 3.59
C GLY A 56 13.00 -16.01 3.57
N ALA A 57 13.60 -15.03 4.28
CA ALA A 57 13.14 -13.65 4.26
C ALA A 57 13.44 -12.96 2.93
N LEU A 58 14.55 -13.32 2.27
CA LEU A 58 14.85 -12.82 0.93
C LEU A 58 13.84 -13.36 -0.10
N ILE A 59 13.49 -14.65 -0.04
CA ILE A 59 12.43 -15.23 -0.88
C ILE A 59 11.12 -14.46 -0.69
N LEU A 60 10.72 -14.20 0.55
CA LEU A 60 9.51 -13.44 0.84
C LEU A 60 9.57 -11.99 0.32
N SER A 61 10.74 -11.33 0.38
CA SER A 61 10.94 -10.00 -0.22
C SER A 61 10.69 -10.02 -1.73
N TYR A 62 11.25 -11.01 -2.43
CA TYR A 62 11.03 -11.16 -3.87
C TYR A 62 9.57 -11.49 -4.20
N THR A 63 8.93 -12.38 -3.46
CA THR A 63 7.50 -12.69 -3.65
C THR A 63 6.63 -11.46 -3.41
N LEU A 64 6.92 -10.68 -2.36
CA LEU A 64 6.19 -9.44 -2.07
C LEU A 64 6.39 -8.40 -3.17
N SER A 65 7.61 -8.27 -3.70
CA SER A 65 7.89 -7.36 -4.81
C SER A 65 7.01 -7.68 -6.02
N ASN A 66 6.86 -8.97 -6.37
CA ASN A 66 5.99 -9.39 -7.45
C ASN A 66 4.52 -9.03 -7.18
N ILE A 67 4.05 -9.23 -5.94
CA ILE A 67 2.69 -8.86 -5.52
C ILE A 67 2.46 -7.35 -5.68
N PHE A 68 3.45 -6.49 -5.38
CA PHE A 68 3.30 -5.04 -5.60
C PHE A 68 3.03 -4.68 -7.07
N LEU A 69 3.72 -5.32 -8.02
CA LEU A 69 3.44 -5.10 -9.45
C LEU A 69 2.05 -5.58 -9.85
N VAL A 70 1.61 -6.73 -9.34
CA VAL A 70 0.26 -7.26 -9.59
C VAL A 70 -0.79 -6.30 -9.03
N LEU A 71 -0.61 -5.78 -7.82
CA LEU A 71 -1.51 -4.80 -7.22
C LEU A 71 -1.55 -3.49 -8.00
N ALA A 72 -0.41 -3.01 -8.53
CA ALA A 72 -0.37 -1.83 -9.38
C ALA A 72 -1.16 -2.04 -10.68
N ALA A 73 -1.02 -3.21 -11.31
CA ALA A 73 -1.79 -3.57 -12.49
C ALA A 73 -3.30 -3.69 -12.19
N LEU A 74 -3.68 -4.28 -11.04
CA LEU A 74 -5.06 -4.36 -10.60
C LEU A 74 -5.66 -2.98 -10.32
N ALA A 75 -4.90 -2.06 -9.71
CA ALA A 75 -5.33 -0.68 -9.50
C ALA A 75 -5.67 -0.01 -10.83
N ILE A 76 -4.81 -0.14 -11.84
CA ILE A 76 -5.05 0.40 -13.20
C ILE A 76 -6.28 -0.27 -13.83
N LEU A 77 -6.39 -1.60 -13.76
CA LEU A 77 -7.54 -2.35 -14.30
C LEU A 77 -8.86 -1.89 -13.68
N CYS A 78 -8.91 -1.78 -12.35
CA CYS A 78 -10.12 -1.52 -11.59
C CYS A 78 -10.48 -0.02 -11.47
N THR A 79 -9.58 0.89 -11.85
CA THR A 79 -9.87 2.34 -11.80
C THR A 79 -9.88 3.02 -13.17
N VAL A 80 -9.07 2.54 -14.14
CA VAL A 80 -8.97 3.11 -15.49
C VAL A 80 -9.73 2.29 -16.51
N VAL A 81 -9.46 0.98 -16.57
CA VAL A 81 -9.92 0.12 -17.66
C VAL A 81 -11.40 -0.20 -17.48
N THR A 82 -11.83 -0.56 -16.28
CA THR A 82 -13.23 -0.86 -16.01
C THR A 82 -14.11 0.37 -16.15
N ARG A 83 -15.28 0.18 -16.77
CA ARG A 83 -16.37 1.16 -16.83
C ARG A 83 -17.55 0.79 -15.94
N ASP A 84 -17.41 -0.25 -15.12
CA ASP A 84 -18.39 -0.62 -14.11
C ASP A 84 -17.99 -0.07 -12.73
N ALA A 85 -18.82 0.83 -12.21
CA ALA A 85 -18.65 1.42 -10.89
C ALA A 85 -18.76 0.39 -9.75
N ARG A 86 -19.47 -0.72 -9.95
CA ARG A 86 -19.55 -1.81 -8.96
C ARG A 86 -18.20 -2.48 -8.79
N VAL A 87 -17.49 -2.74 -9.88
CA VAL A 87 -16.14 -3.33 -9.86
C VAL A 87 -15.16 -2.40 -9.14
N ALA A 88 -15.17 -1.10 -9.49
CA ALA A 88 -14.30 -0.12 -8.83
C ALA A 88 -14.57 -0.02 -7.32
N LYS A 89 -15.85 0.00 -6.90
CA LYS A 89 -16.22 0.02 -5.47
C LYS A 89 -15.82 -1.26 -4.75
N ALA A 90 -16.07 -2.42 -5.34
CA ALA A 90 -15.68 -3.70 -4.76
C ALA A 90 -14.16 -3.80 -4.59
N TYR A 91 -13.41 -3.38 -5.61
CA TYR A 91 -11.95 -3.29 -5.55
C TYR A 91 -11.48 -2.40 -4.39
N LEU A 92 -12.00 -1.17 -4.28
CA LEU A 92 -11.62 -0.26 -3.18
C LEU A 92 -11.94 -0.86 -1.80
N LEU A 93 -13.06 -1.58 -1.66
CA LEU A 93 -13.42 -2.23 -0.41
C LEU A 93 -12.48 -3.40 -0.07
N ILE A 94 -12.16 -4.24 -1.06
CA ILE A 94 -11.25 -5.38 -0.88
C ILE A 94 -9.86 -4.89 -0.48
N ILE A 95 -9.33 -3.88 -1.18
CA ILE A 95 -8.01 -3.33 -0.86
C ILE A 95 -8.03 -2.58 0.48
N ALA A 96 -9.13 -1.93 0.86
CA ALA A 96 -9.26 -1.34 2.19
C ALA A 96 -9.08 -2.38 3.31
N CYS A 97 -9.60 -3.60 3.13
CA CYS A 97 -9.32 -4.71 4.05
C CYS A 97 -7.85 -5.15 3.99
N GLY A 98 -7.26 -5.15 2.80
CA GLY A 98 -5.83 -5.42 2.58
C GLY A 98 -4.91 -4.46 3.34
N ASP A 99 -5.23 -3.16 3.36
CA ASP A 99 -4.46 -2.16 4.10
C ASP A 99 -4.41 -2.49 5.60
N LEU A 100 -5.56 -2.86 6.18
CA LEU A 100 -5.63 -3.24 7.60
C LEU A 100 -4.84 -4.52 7.88
N GLY A 101 -4.91 -5.51 6.98
CA GLY A 101 -4.11 -6.73 7.09
C GLY A 101 -2.60 -6.44 7.06
N HIS A 102 -2.18 -5.53 6.19
CA HIS A 102 -0.79 -5.09 6.10
C HIS A 102 -0.33 -4.37 7.38
N ILE A 103 -1.10 -3.39 7.87
CA ILE A 103 -0.79 -2.68 9.12
C ILE A 103 -0.76 -3.63 10.33
N TYR A 104 -1.73 -4.55 10.42
CA TYR A 104 -1.79 -5.54 11.49
C TYR A 104 -0.57 -6.46 11.48
N SER A 105 -0.09 -6.86 10.30
CA SER A 105 1.12 -7.68 10.20
C SER A 105 2.34 -6.98 10.82
N SER A 106 2.49 -5.68 10.58
CA SER A 106 3.54 -4.87 11.21
C SER A 106 3.33 -4.75 12.71
N TYR A 107 2.11 -4.42 13.17
CA TYR A 107 1.78 -4.35 14.59
C TYR A 107 2.11 -5.66 15.34
N LYS A 108 1.77 -6.80 14.73
CA LYS A 108 1.96 -8.11 15.34
C LYS A 108 3.43 -8.44 15.60
N VAL A 109 4.34 -7.99 14.74
CA VAL A 109 5.78 -8.24 14.86
C VAL A 109 6.48 -7.14 15.67
N MET A 110 6.11 -5.88 15.47
CA MET A 110 6.69 -4.73 16.18
C MET A 110 6.34 -4.75 17.67
N GLY A 111 5.14 -5.21 18.01
CA GLY A 111 4.57 -5.01 19.34
C GLY A 111 4.11 -3.55 19.55
N PRO A 112 3.33 -3.30 20.61
CA PRO A 112 2.72 -1.99 20.85
C PRO A 112 3.75 -0.88 21.08
N ASP A 113 4.84 -1.14 21.79
CA ASP A 113 5.83 -0.11 22.15
C ASP A 113 6.53 0.48 20.92
N VAL A 114 6.90 -0.37 19.96
CA VAL A 114 7.53 0.06 18.72
C VAL A 114 6.49 0.63 17.75
N PHE A 115 5.33 -0.01 17.65
CA PHE A 115 4.30 0.42 16.71
C PHE A 115 3.75 1.82 17.02
N TRP A 116 3.52 2.16 18.30
CA TRP A 116 3.01 3.48 18.65
C TRP A 116 4.08 4.57 18.76
N ASN A 117 5.37 4.21 18.66
CA ASN A 117 6.48 5.18 18.66
C ASN A 117 6.75 5.73 17.25
N PHE A 118 5.84 6.57 16.75
CA PHE A 118 5.96 7.19 15.42
C PHE A 118 7.23 8.02 15.23
N GLY A 119 7.82 8.55 16.31
CA GLY A 119 9.09 9.29 16.26
C GLY A 119 10.30 8.42 15.89
N GLY A 120 10.20 7.10 16.08
CA GLY A 120 11.25 6.14 15.73
C GLY A 120 11.10 5.53 14.34
N TYR A 121 10.10 5.93 13.57
CA TYR A 121 9.82 5.33 12.26
C TYR A 121 10.83 5.79 11.21
N ASN A 122 11.36 4.83 10.45
CA ASN A 122 12.09 5.13 9.22
C ASN A 122 11.12 5.30 8.03
N ASP A 123 11.67 5.67 6.88
CA ASP A 123 10.98 5.77 5.59
C ASP A 123 10.18 4.51 5.21
N MET A 124 10.75 3.31 5.40
CA MET A 124 10.10 2.04 5.09
C MET A 124 8.88 1.77 5.99
N MET A 125 9.01 2.07 7.29
CA MET A 125 7.92 1.94 8.26
C MET A 125 6.81 2.95 7.97
N TRP A 126 7.15 4.20 7.64
CA TRP A 126 6.17 5.20 7.20
C TRP A 126 5.45 4.80 5.92
N GLY A 127 6.17 4.21 4.96
CA GLY A 127 5.60 3.65 3.74
C GLY A 127 4.60 2.53 4.04
N ASN A 128 4.97 1.58 4.90
CA ASN A 128 4.14 0.41 5.16
C ASN A 128 2.95 0.70 6.09
N ILE A 129 3.11 1.58 7.08
CA ILE A 129 2.05 1.82 8.06
C ILE A 129 1.33 3.12 7.75
N GLY A 130 2.07 4.22 7.61
CA GLY A 130 1.50 5.55 7.41
C GLY A 130 0.77 5.69 6.07
N VAL A 131 1.44 5.32 4.96
CA VAL A 131 0.81 5.42 3.63
C VAL A 131 -0.37 4.44 3.53
N SER A 132 -0.27 3.21 4.04
CA SER A 132 -1.40 2.28 4.06
C SER A 132 -2.58 2.79 4.89
N ALA A 133 -2.34 3.41 6.05
CA ALA A 133 -3.41 4.01 6.85
C ALA A 133 -4.07 5.19 6.10
N PHE A 134 -3.26 6.04 5.45
CA PHE A 134 -3.76 7.12 4.61
C PHE A 134 -4.63 6.60 3.46
N LEU A 135 -4.16 5.57 2.75
CA LEU A 135 -4.90 4.99 1.64
C LEU A 135 -6.21 4.35 2.14
N HIS A 136 -6.19 3.61 3.25
CA HIS A 136 -7.38 3.02 3.86
C HIS A 136 -8.47 4.07 4.14
N VAL A 137 -8.11 5.15 4.83
CA VAL A 137 -9.05 6.24 5.15
C VAL A 137 -9.63 6.84 3.87
N ASN A 138 -8.79 7.10 2.85
CA ASN A 138 -9.26 7.63 1.58
C ASN A 138 -10.19 6.65 0.84
N ARG A 139 -9.96 5.33 0.93
CA ARG A 139 -10.82 4.32 0.31
C ARG A 139 -12.20 4.31 0.97
N VAL A 140 -12.24 4.27 2.29
CA VAL A 140 -13.48 4.31 3.06
C VAL A 140 -14.24 5.62 2.78
N ALA A 141 -13.57 6.77 2.82
CA ALA A 141 -14.17 8.06 2.51
C ALA A 141 -14.72 8.12 1.06
N THR A 142 -14.02 7.51 0.10
CA THR A 142 -14.49 7.40 -1.29
C THR A 142 -15.75 6.54 -1.40
N LEU A 143 -15.78 5.41 -0.70
CA LEU A 143 -16.94 4.50 -0.68
C LEU A 143 -18.16 5.14 -0.02
N LEU A 144 -17.94 5.92 1.05
CA LEU A 144 -18.98 6.71 1.72
C LEU A 144 -19.44 7.93 0.90
N GLY A 145 -18.76 8.24 -0.21
CA GLY A 145 -19.14 9.33 -1.11
C GLY A 145 -18.68 10.73 -0.67
N VAL A 146 -17.73 10.83 0.26
CA VAL A 146 -17.18 12.12 0.77
C VAL A 146 -16.64 12.99 -0.37
N PHE A 147 -16.03 12.37 -1.38
CA PHE A 147 -15.46 13.05 -2.54
C PHE A 147 -16.41 13.11 -3.74
N GLY A 148 -17.66 12.67 -3.58
CA GLY A 148 -18.64 12.49 -4.64
C GLY A 148 -18.92 11.02 -4.97
N ARG A 149 -19.99 10.77 -5.74
CA ARG A 149 -20.43 9.41 -6.08
C ARG A 149 -19.55 8.78 -7.16
N VAL A 150 -18.96 7.62 -6.85
CA VAL A 150 -18.27 6.77 -7.84
C VAL A 150 -19.27 6.31 -8.91
N GLY A 151 -18.93 6.55 -10.18
CA GLY A 151 -19.81 6.27 -11.32
C GLY A 151 -20.97 7.25 -11.50
N GLY A 152 -21.01 8.35 -10.74
CA GLY A 152 -22.01 9.41 -10.97
C GLY A 152 -21.84 10.01 -12.36
N ARG A 153 -22.88 9.88 -13.20
CA ARG A 153 -23.09 10.83 -14.30
C ARG A 153 -23.29 12.22 -13.68
N LYS A 154 -22.60 13.22 -14.21
CA LYS A 154 -23.08 14.59 -14.07
C LYS A 154 -24.41 14.69 -14.80
#